data_AF-A0A1G9K434-F1
#
_entry.id   AF-A0A1G9K434-F1
#
_cell.length_a   1.000
_cell.length_b   1.000
_cell.length_c   1.000
_cell.angle_alpha   90.00
_cell.angle_beta   90.00
_cell.angle_gamma   90.00
#
_symmetry.space_group_name_H-M   'P 1'
#
loop_
_entity.id
_entity.type
_entity.pdbx_description
1 polymer ?
#
loop_
_entity_poly.entity_id
_entity_poly.type
_entity_poly.pdbx_seq_one_letter_code
_entity_poly.pdbx_strand_id
1 'polypeptide(L)'
;MADIGKDIETSAEKSTEKLNKSGKDKLKTALSMEINRSMRADLSFTLMKIYLPQNLEQEEMRSVKDNITGKIRSIDQIYFLAENIYAFLLPLTDLEGSEVFLDKMKTIVEDNTSLEKESVEREFIIFPQDVVEEDNASPQKQSEYREKMIENIDLE
;
A
#
# COMPACT_ATOMS: atom_id res chain seq x y z
N MET A 1 29.18 28.28 -27.92
CA MET A 1 27.81 28.08 -27.44
C MET A 1 27.81 26.81 -26.63
N ALA A 2 27.74 26.91 -25.30
CA ALA A 2 27.70 25.76 -24.41
C ALA A 2 26.27 25.19 -24.43
N ASP A 3 26.20 23.88 -24.62
CA ASP A 3 24.99 23.06 -24.59
C ASP A 3 24.60 22.85 -23.10
N ILE A 4 23.63 23.62 -22.62
CA ILE A 4 23.12 23.58 -21.22
C ILE A 4 21.76 22.87 -21.20
N GLY A 5 21.59 21.85 -22.04
CA GLY A 5 20.28 21.26 -22.31
C GLY A 5 20.06 19.81 -21.85
N LYS A 6 20.99 19.15 -21.15
CA LYS A 6 20.92 17.69 -20.95
C LYS A 6 21.05 17.15 -19.51
N ASP A 7 21.33 17.96 -18.52
CA ASP A 7 21.72 17.45 -17.19
C ASP A 7 20.67 17.59 -16.08
N ILE A 8 19.45 18.09 -16.39
CA ILE A 8 18.42 18.33 -15.36
C ILE A 8 17.41 17.17 -15.26
N GLU A 9 17.15 16.43 -16.33
CA GLU A 9 16.17 15.32 -16.35
C GLU A 9 16.60 14.08 -15.53
N THR A 10 17.87 13.93 -15.14
CA THR A 10 18.38 12.65 -14.63
C THR A 10 18.44 12.49 -13.10
N SER A 11 18.17 13.54 -12.31
CA SER A 11 18.32 13.50 -10.85
C SER A 11 17.02 13.21 -10.08
N ALA A 12 15.91 13.82 -10.52
CA ALA A 12 14.59 13.62 -9.90
C ALA A 12 14.05 12.22 -10.20
N GLU A 13 14.12 11.78 -11.47
CA GLU A 13 13.65 10.46 -11.89
C GLU A 13 14.40 9.33 -11.17
N LYS A 14 15.73 9.42 -11.06
CA LYS A 14 16.55 8.45 -10.29
C LYS A 14 16.25 8.45 -8.79
N SER A 15 15.79 9.57 -8.23
CA SER A 15 15.45 9.69 -6.81
C SER A 15 14.09 9.06 -6.52
N THR A 16 13.11 9.29 -7.40
CA THR A 16 11.78 8.66 -7.35
C THR A 16 11.88 7.15 -7.55
N GLU A 17 12.66 6.69 -8.52
CA GLU A 17 12.86 5.26 -8.79
C GLU A 17 13.52 4.52 -7.61
N LYS A 18 14.48 5.15 -6.93
CA LYS A 18 15.11 4.61 -5.71
C LYS A 18 14.14 4.53 -4.52
N LEU A 19 13.30 5.55 -4.33
CA LEU A 19 12.29 5.57 -3.26
C LEU A 19 11.26 4.45 -3.48
N ASN A 20 10.77 4.31 -4.71
CA ASN A 20 9.77 3.30 -5.09
C ASN A 20 10.30 1.88 -4.87
N LYS A 21 11.55 1.62 -5.29
CA LYS A 21 12.22 0.32 -5.06
C LYS A 21 12.39 0.02 -3.58
N SER A 22 12.80 1.00 -2.78
CA SER A 22 12.94 0.85 -1.33
C SER A 22 11.60 0.58 -0.63
N GLY A 23 10.51 1.21 -1.07
CA GLY A 23 9.16 0.98 -0.56
C GLY A 23 8.70 -0.46 -0.79
N LYS A 24 8.82 -0.95 -2.03
CA LYS A 24 8.48 -2.32 -2.43
C LYS A 24 9.27 -3.37 -1.63
N ASP A 25 10.58 -3.23 -1.51
CA ASP A 25 11.42 -4.21 -0.79
C ASP A 25 11.08 -4.30 0.71
N LYS A 26 10.80 -3.14 1.34
CA LYS A 26 10.36 -3.08 2.74
C LYS A 26 9.00 -3.74 2.93
N LEU A 27 8.04 -3.47 2.03
CA LEU A 27 6.73 -4.09 2.06
C LEU A 27 6.82 -5.61 1.88
N LYS A 28 7.58 -6.08 0.89
CA LYS A 28 7.82 -7.51 0.63
C LYS A 28 8.41 -8.24 1.84
N THR A 29 9.27 -7.56 2.61
CA THR A 29 9.85 -8.10 3.85
C THR A 29 8.82 -8.16 4.98
N ALA A 30 8.08 -7.07 5.19
CA ALA A 30 7.06 -7.00 6.23
C ALA A 30 5.91 -7.98 5.98
N LEU A 31 5.49 -8.15 4.72
CA LEU A 31 4.48 -9.12 4.31
C LEU A 31 4.88 -10.55 4.70
N SER A 32 6.13 -10.95 4.44
CA SER A 32 6.64 -12.27 4.86
C SER A 32 6.52 -12.47 6.37
N MET A 33 6.86 -11.44 7.15
CA MET A 33 6.77 -11.49 8.61
C MET A 33 5.32 -11.56 9.08
N GLU A 34 4.42 -10.84 8.41
CA GLU A 34 3.01 -10.77 8.73
C GLU A 34 2.29 -12.09 8.43
N ILE A 35 2.54 -12.72 7.29
CA ILE A 35 2.03 -14.06 6.97
C ILE A 35 2.45 -15.05 8.07
N ASN A 36 3.71 -15.04 8.47
CA ASN A 36 4.20 -15.89 9.56
C ASN A 36 3.52 -15.61 10.90
N ARG A 37 3.27 -14.34 11.22
CA ARG A 37 2.59 -13.96 12.45
C ARG A 37 1.14 -14.42 12.44
N SER A 38 0.44 -14.14 11.35
CA SER A 38 -0.95 -14.51 11.09
C SER A 38 -1.16 -16.02 11.20
N MET A 39 -0.33 -16.83 10.54
CA MET A 39 -0.42 -18.30 10.62
C MET A 39 -0.21 -18.84 12.04
N ARG A 40 0.73 -18.26 12.81
CA ARG A 40 1.00 -18.72 14.18
C ARG A 40 -0.10 -18.34 15.17
N ALA A 41 -0.77 -17.23 14.92
CA ALA A 41 -1.77 -16.68 15.83
C ALA A 41 -3.21 -16.98 15.40
N ASP A 42 -3.39 -17.55 14.21
CA ASP A 42 -4.70 -17.77 13.57
C ASP A 42 -5.51 -16.46 13.45
N LEU A 43 -4.87 -15.42 12.90
CA LEU A 43 -5.45 -14.07 12.80
C LEU A 43 -5.38 -13.54 11.37
N SER A 44 -6.43 -12.86 10.91
CA SER A 44 -6.45 -12.27 9.58
C SER A 44 -5.65 -10.96 9.49
N PHE A 45 -5.19 -10.65 8.29
CA PHE A 45 -4.68 -9.33 7.94
C PHE A 45 -5.02 -9.01 6.49
N THR A 46 -5.06 -7.71 6.18
CA THR A 46 -5.31 -7.21 4.83
C THR A 46 -4.06 -6.55 4.28
N LEU A 47 -3.76 -6.82 3.02
CA LEU A 47 -2.83 -6.04 2.21
C LEU A 47 -3.66 -5.22 1.22
N MET A 48 -3.51 -3.89 1.24
CA MET A 48 -4.30 -2.97 0.42
C MET A 48 -3.39 -2.01 -0.33
N LYS A 49 -3.67 -1.78 -1.60
CA LYS A 49 -3.05 -0.76 -2.43
C LYS A 49 -4.10 0.26 -2.81
N ILE A 50 -3.80 1.54 -2.60
CA ILE A 50 -4.69 2.67 -2.89
C ILE A 50 -4.03 3.54 -3.94
N TYR A 51 -4.84 3.96 -4.91
CA TYR A 51 -4.47 4.87 -5.97
C TYR A 51 -5.23 6.18 -5.79
N LEU A 52 -4.47 7.26 -5.60
CA LEU A 52 -5.00 8.62 -5.66
C LEU A 52 -4.95 9.13 -7.10
N PRO A 53 -5.88 10.00 -7.52
CA PRO A 53 -5.80 10.64 -8.83
C PRO A 53 -4.49 11.42 -9.02
N GLN A 54 -3.95 11.37 -10.24
CA GLN A 54 -2.66 11.99 -10.58
C GLN A 54 -2.72 13.52 -10.70
N ASN A 55 -3.91 14.11 -10.73
CA ASN A 55 -4.14 15.53 -10.94
C ASN A 55 -4.26 16.34 -9.64
N LEU A 56 -3.74 15.84 -8.54
CA LEU A 56 -3.71 16.55 -7.27
C LEU A 56 -2.59 17.60 -7.25
N GLU A 57 -2.90 18.79 -6.76
CA GLU A 57 -1.89 19.81 -6.51
C GLU A 57 -0.92 19.33 -5.40
N GLN A 58 0.34 19.79 -5.43
CA GLN A 58 1.35 19.33 -4.46
C GLN A 58 0.95 19.58 -3.00
N GLU A 59 0.26 20.70 -2.73
CA GLU A 59 -0.23 21.01 -1.38
C GLU A 59 -1.35 20.05 -0.93
N GLU A 60 -2.27 19.70 -1.84
CA GLU A 60 -3.33 18.72 -1.58
C GLU A 60 -2.72 17.34 -1.30
N MET A 61 -1.78 16.89 -2.16
CA MET A 61 -1.09 15.61 -1.99
C MET A 61 -0.35 15.52 -0.64
N ARG A 62 0.32 16.61 -0.26
CA ARG A 62 0.98 16.70 1.06
C ARG A 62 -0.03 16.64 2.20
N SER A 63 -1.14 17.38 2.11
CA SER A 63 -2.18 17.36 3.14
C SER A 63 -2.79 15.97 3.31
N VAL A 64 -3.09 15.28 2.22
CA VAL A 64 -3.59 13.91 2.24
C VAL A 64 -2.59 12.98 2.91
N LYS A 65 -1.32 13.04 2.52
CA LYS A 65 -0.26 12.20 3.10
C LYS A 65 -0.10 12.42 4.61
N ASP A 66 -0.06 13.67 5.05
CA ASP A 66 0.08 14.02 6.47
C ASP A 66 -1.14 13.52 7.28
N ASN A 67 -2.34 13.63 6.73
CA ASN A 67 -3.56 13.12 7.36
C ASN A 67 -3.65 11.59 7.39
N ILE A 68 -3.28 10.90 6.31
CA ILE A 68 -3.24 9.43 6.26
C ILE A 68 -2.27 8.93 7.34
N THR A 69 -1.04 9.43 7.35
CA THR A 69 -0.02 9.00 8.32
C THR A 69 -0.40 9.32 9.77
N GLY A 70 -1.09 10.42 10.03
CA GLY A 70 -1.56 10.78 11.37
C GLY A 70 -2.79 10.00 11.86
N LYS A 71 -3.57 9.39 10.95
CA LYS A 71 -4.85 8.74 11.29
C LYS A 71 -4.77 7.20 11.33
N ILE A 72 -3.71 6.57 10.83
CA ILE A 72 -3.57 5.10 10.91
C ILE A 72 -3.27 4.59 12.33
N ARG A 73 -3.59 3.32 12.62
CA ARG A 73 -3.27 2.71 13.92
C ARG A 73 -1.76 2.49 14.00
N SER A 74 -1.22 2.44 15.21
CA SER A 74 0.22 2.19 15.44
C SER A 74 0.73 0.84 14.90
N ILE A 75 -0.18 -0.11 14.69
CA ILE A 75 0.14 -1.44 14.15
C ILE A 75 0.04 -1.49 12.62
N ASP A 76 -0.68 -0.55 12.00
CA ASP A 76 -0.80 -0.46 10.55
C ASP A 76 0.52 0.07 9.98
N GLN A 77 0.96 -0.47 8.84
CA GLN A 77 2.19 -0.03 8.18
C GLN A 77 1.86 0.54 6.81
N ILE A 78 2.47 1.69 6.47
CA ILE A 78 2.29 2.38 5.19
C ILE A 78 3.60 2.33 4.40
N TYR A 79 3.48 2.06 3.11
CA TYR A 79 4.57 2.07 2.14
C TYR A 79 4.18 2.97 0.98
N PHE A 80 5.00 3.98 0.71
CA PHE A 80 4.84 4.86 -0.45
C PHE A 80 5.49 4.17 -1.66
N LEU A 81 4.68 3.80 -2.65
CA LEU A 81 5.14 3.09 -3.86
C LEU A 81 5.39 4.04 -5.03
N ALA A 82 4.65 5.15 -5.05
CA ALA A 82 4.81 6.29 -5.94
C ALA A 82 4.19 7.52 -5.25
N GLU A 83 4.17 8.67 -5.94
CA GLU A 83 3.56 9.91 -5.40
C GLU A 83 2.07 9.75 -5.09
N ASN A 84 1.34 9.04 -5.94
CA ASN A 84 -0.10 8.82 -5.82
C ASN A 84 -0.48 7.37 -5.50
N ILE A 85 0.50 6.50 -5.19
CA ILE A 85 0.26 5.07 -4.94
C ILE A 85 0.80 4.68 -3.57
N TYR A 86 -0.09 4.14 -2.75
CA TYR A 86 0.15 3.79 -1.36
C TYR A 86 -0.17 2.31 -1.16
N ALA A 87 0.66 1.62 -0.40
CA ALA A 87 0.34 0.29 0.09
C ALA A 87 0.26 0.27 1.60
N PHE A 88 -0.69 -0.49 2.12
CA PHE A 88 -1.00 -0.65 3.51
C PHE A 88 -0.96 -2.12 3.88
N LEU A 89 -0.20 -2.44 4.91
CA LEU A 89 -0.26 -3.72 5.57
C LEU A 89 -1.04 -3.52 6.87
N LEU A 90 -2.22 -4.14 6.95
CA LEU A 90 -3.22 -3.94 7.99
C LEU A 90 -3.37 -5.21 8.84
N PRO A 91 -2.52 -5.38 9.88
CA PRO A 91 -2.73 -6.34 10.96
C PRO A 91 -4.16 -6.43 11.49
N LEU A 92 -4.62 -7.63 11.83
CA LEU A 92 -5.89 -7.85 12.54
C LEU A 92 -7.08 -7.18 11.82
N THR A 93 -7.09 -7.32 10.50
CA THR A 93 -8.04 -6.65 9.62
C THR A 93 -8.56 -7.66 8.62
N ASP A 94 -9.83 -8.00 8.79
CA ASP A 94 -10.61 -8.84 7.89
C ASP A 94 -11.35 -7.98 6.86
N LEU A 95 -12.34 -8.56 6.18
CA LEU A 95 -13.09 -7.86 5.14
C LEU A 95 -13.81 -6.63 5.68
N GLU A 96 -14.55 -6.76 6.78
CA GLU A 96 -15.28 -5.63 7.37
C GLU A 96 -14.31 -4.52 7.80
N GLY A 97 -13.21 -4.89 8.47
CA GLY A 97 -12.18 -3.93 8.87
C GLY A 97 -11.54 -3.23 7.68
N SER A 98 -11.35 -3.93 6.56
CA SER A 98 -10.75 -3.37 5.34
C SER A 98 -11.66 -2.32 4.69
N GLU A 99 -12.98 -2.53 4.69
CA GLU A 99 -13.94 -1.58 4.14
C GLU A 99 -14.06 -0.32 5.00
N VAL A 100 -14.04 -0.48 6.34
CA VAL A 100 -13.98 0.66 7.27
C VAL A 100 -12.68 1.46 7.08
N PHE A 101 -11.56 0.77 6.88
CA PHE A 101 -10.29 1.43 6.58
C PHE A 101 -10.37 2.21 5.26
N LEU A 102 -10.93 1.61 4.22
CA LEU A 102 -11.09 2.26 2.91
C LEU A 102 -11.96 3.51 2.99
N ASP A 103 -13.13 3.46 3.64
CA ASP A 103 -14.00 4.63 3.79
C ASP A 103 -13.29 5.76 4.56
N LYS A 104 -12.49 5.40 5.57
CA LYS A 104 -11.65 6.38 6.28
C LYS A 104 -10.62 7.03 5.35
N MET A 105 -9.97 6.28 4.48
CA MET A 105 -9.02 6.84 3.49
C MET A 105 -9.74 7.74 2.49
N LYS A 106 -10.89 7.31 1.98
CA LYS A 106 -11.73 8.09 1.07
C LYS A 106 -12.17 9.42 1.68
N THR A 107 -12.62 9.39 2.93
CA THR A 107 -13.01 10.59 3.69
C THR A 107 -11.82 11.55 3.87
N ILE A 108 -10.61 11.03 4.12
CA ILE A 108 -9.42 11.90 4.20
C ILE A 108 -9.16 12.60 2.86
N VAL A 109 -9.31 11.90 1.74
CA VAL A 109 -9.11 12.49 0.41
C VAL A 109 -10.17 13.56 0.15
N GLU A 110 -11.44 13.27 0.38
CA GLU A 110 -12.54 14.23 0.20
C GLU A 110 -12.37 15.47 1.10
N ASP A 111 -11.99 15.30 2.37
CA ASP A 111 -11.82 16.42 3.31
C ASP A 111 -10.65 17.35 2.97
N ASN A 112 -9.67 16.88 2.18
CA ASN A 112 -8.39 17.57 1.98
C ASN A 112 -8.11 17.93 0.52
N THR A 113 -9.02 17.61 -0.39
CA THR A 113 -8.87 17.83 -1.82
C THR A 113 -10.21 18.28 -2.40
N SER A 114 -10.21 18.70 -3.67
CA SER A 114 -11.45 18.94 -4.41
C SER A 114 -12.14 17.67 -4.95
N LEU A 115 -11.62 16.48 -4.63
CA LEU A 115 -12.08 15.21 -5.18
C LEU A 115 -13.20 14.56 -4.36
N GLU A 116 -14.08 13.83 -5.04
CA GLU A 116 -15.08 12.98 -4.40
C GLU A 116 -14.47 11.66 -3.89
N LYS A 117 -15.06 11.05 -2.86
CA LYS A 117 -14.60 9.78 -2.25
C LYS A 117 -14.38 8.66 -3.26
N GLU A 118 -15.19 8.64 -4.31
CA GLU A 118 -15.22 7.64 -5.36
C GLU A 118 -14.01 7.72 -6.30
N SER A 119 -13.25 8.81 -6.26
CA SER A 119 -12.02 8.97 -7.05
C SER A 119 -10.86 8.12 -6.54
N VAL A 120 -11.00 7.52 -5.36
CA VAL A 120 -9.98 6.66 -4.73
C VAL A 120 -10.20 5.22 -5.16
N GLU A 121 -9.32 4.73 -6.01
CA GLU A 121 -9.31 3.33 -6.45
C GLU A 121 -8.48 2.47 -5.49
N ARG A 122 -8.80 1.17 -5.43
CA ARG A 122 -8.12 0.22 -4.54
C ARG A 122 -8.03 -1.18 -5.11
N GLU A 123 -6.97 -1.86 -4.73
CA GLU A 123 -6.79 -3.31 -4.81
C GLU A 123 -6.51 -3.82 -3.40
N PHE A 124 -6.98 -5.02 -3.07
CA PHE A 124 -6.73 -5.60 -1.75
C PHE A 124 -6.86 -7.11 -1.78
N ILE A 125 -6.19 -7.74 -0.83
CA ILE A 125 -6.24 -9.18 -0.59
C ILE A 125 -6.16 -9.47 0.91
N ILE A 126 -6.97 -10.41 1.37
CA ILE A 126 -7.09 -10.77 2.78
C ILE A 126 -6.49 -12.15 2.99
N PHE A 127 -5.58 -12.26 3.96
CA PHE A 127 -5.05 -13.54 4.40
C PHE A 127 -5.74 -13.95 5.72
N PRO A 128 -6.08 -15.24 5.91
CA PRO A 128 -5.93 -16.34 4.95
C PRO A 128 -7.04 -16.44 3.89
N GLN A 129 -8.15 -15.71 4.04
CA GLN A 129 -9.42 -15.92 3.33
C GLN A 129 -9.31 -16.00 1.80
N ASP A 130 -8.54 -15.11 1.18
CA ASP A 130 -8.41 -15.02 -0.28
C ASP A 130 -7.19 -15.78 -0.81
N VAL A 131 -6.35 -16.31 0.08
CA VAL A 131 -5.00 -16.81 -0.26
C VAL A 131 -4.87 -18.31 -0.06
N VAL A 132 -5.52 -18.83 0.99
CA VAL A 132 -5.41 -20.22 1.42
C VAL A 132 -6.63 -20.99 0.92
N GLU A 133 -6.38 -22.01 0.08
CA GLU A 133 -7.43 -22.83 -0.54
C GLU A 133 -7.94 -23.97 0.38
N GLU A 134 -7.18 -24.29 1.43
CA GLU A 134 -7.48 -25.35 2.40
C GLU A 134 -7.98 -24.74 3.72
N ASP A 135 -8.60 -25.55 4.58
CA ASP A 135 -9.15 -25.10 5.87
C ASP A 135 -8.10 -24.45 6.80
N ASN A 136 -6.80 -24.69 6.59
CA ASN A 136 -5.72 -24.15 7.43
C ASN A 136 -4.49 -23.74 6.62
N ALA A 137 -3.86 -22.63 7.03
CA ALA A 137 -2.63 -22.16 6.45
C ALA A 137 -1.42 -23.04 6.83
N SER A 138 -0.81 -23.67 5.84
CA SER A 138 0.43 -24.46 6.01
C SER A 138 1.71 -23.59 5.96
N PRO A 139 2.62 -23.68 6.96
CA PRO A 139 3.92 -22.99 6.92
C PRO A 139 4.80 -23.35 5.72
N GLN A 140 4.65 -24.55 5.15
CA GLN A 140 5.42 -24.97 3.97
C GLN A 140 5.04 -24.19 2.71
N LYS A 141 3.83 -23.63 2.66
CA LYS A 141 3.33 -22.83 1.53
C LYS A 141 3.53 -21.32 1.73
N GLN A 142 4.32 -20.89 2.72
CA GLN A 142 4.51 -19.46 3.03
C GLN A 142 4.99 -18.63 1.81
N SER A 143 5.93 -19.16 1.02
CA SER A 143 6.41 -18.46 -0.20
C SER A 143 5.29 -18.30 -1.22
N GLU A 144 4.49 -19.35 -1.44
CA GLU A 144 3.37 -19.34 -2.36
C GLU A 144 2.31 -18.31 -1.94
N TYR A 145 1.96 -18.26 -0.65
CA TYR A 145 1.02 -17.27 -0.14
C TYR A 145 1.52 -15.84 -0.35
N ARG A 146 2.81 -15.61 -0.11
CA ARG A 146 3.44 -14.31 -0.33
C ARG A 146 3.41 -13.93 -1.81
N GLU A 147 3.73 -14.85 -2.70
CA GLU A 147 3.70 -14.64 -4.16
C GLU A 147 2.29 -14.28 -4.62
N LYS A 148 1.27 -15.08 -4.24
CA LYS A 148 -0.14 -14.78 -4.52
C LYS A 148 -0.55 -13.38 -4.06
N MET A 149 -0.14 -12.96 -2.86
CA MET A 149 -0.46 -11.62 -2.35
C MET A 149 0.27 -10.50 -3.08
N ILE A 150 1.52 -10.71 -3.50
CA ILE A 150 2.30 -9.72 -4.26
C ILE A 150 1.72 -9.55 -5.68
N GLU A 151 1.36 -10.66 -6.32
CA GLU A 151 0.76 -10.67 -7.67
C GLU A 151 -0.59 -9.96 -7.68
N ASN A 152 -1.43 -10.22 -6.67
CA ASN A 152 -2.80 -9.68 -6.62
C ASN A 152 -2.86 -8.15 -6.59
N ILE A 153 -1.87 -7.50 -5.97
CA ILE A 153 -1.80 -6.04 -5.87
C ILE A 153 -0.67 -5.43 -6.71
N ASP A 154 -0.20 -6.16 -7.72
CA ASP A 154 0.79 -5.71 -8.71
C ASP A 154 2.04 -5.06 -8.06
N LEU A 155 2.73 -5.85 -7.23
CA LEU A 155 3.94 -5.45 -6.50
C LEU A 155 5.25 -6.02 -7.08
N GLU A 156 5.22 -6.55 -8.30
CA GLU A 156 6.42 -7.13 -8.95
C GLU A 156 7.60 -6.15 -9.00
#